data_AF-A0A2E9NPK4-F1
#
_entry.id   AF-A0A2E9NPK4-F1
#
_cell.length_a   1.000
_cell.length_b   1.000
_cell.length_c   1.000
_cell.angle_alpha   90.00
_cell.angle_beta   90.00
_cell.angle_gamma   90.00
#
_symmetry.space_group_name_H-M   'P 1'
#
loop_
_entity.id
_entity.type
_entity.pdbx_description
1 polymer ?
#
loop_
_entity_poly.entity_id
_entity_poly.type
_entity_poly.pdbx_seq_one_letter_code
_entity_poly.pdbx_strand_id
1 'polypeptide(L)'
;MPVGAADRQFFERLAITHDALRRRVERMGVGASPAAVLDIGVAVVFHGAVEECWPQAADTLLEPATVAQFAIEHARLAEDLDLLASLAESHPSSPDLGSLADALLARLREHITRDDRVFYQSIPRLRGAPVRRPCSTL
;
A
#
# COMPACT_ATOMS: atom_id res chain seq x y z
N MET A 1 1.19 7.97 26.40
CA MET A 1 2.59 7.50 26.56
C MET A 1 3.40 8.06 25.40
N PRO A 2 4.58 8.66 25.62
CA PRO A 2 5.40 9.15 24.52
C PRO A 2 5.88 7.96 23.67
N VAL A 3 5.67 8.07 22.36
CA VAL A 3 6.19 7.15 21.33
C VAL A 3 7.72 7.07 21.47
N GLY A 4 8.27 5.86 21.61
CA GLY A 4 9.71 5.65 21.77
C GLY A 4 10.48 6.03 20.50
N ALA A 5 11.81 6.19 20.59
CA ALA A 5 12.64 6.49 19.43
C ALA A 5 12.59 5.38 18.35
N ALA A 6 12.41 4.12 18.77
CA ALA A 6 12.28 2.97 17.88
C ALA A 6 10.97 3.03 17.05
N ASP A 7 9.85 3.34 17.70
CA ASP A 7 8.54 3.47 17.05
C ASP A 7 8.57 4.61 16.01
N ARG A 8 9.24 5.72 16.32
CA ARG A 8 9.42 6.83 15.36
C ARG A 8 10.14 6.37 14.09
N GLN A 9 11.27 5.70 14.25
CA GLN A 9 12.05 5.22 13.10
C GLN A 9 11.26 4.20 12.26
N PHE A 10 10.39 3.42 12.91
CA PHE A 10 9.50 2.50 12.22
C PHE A 10 8.45 3.23 11.36
N PHE A 11 7.76 4.24 11.91
CA PHE A 11 6.80 5.04 11.14
C PHE A 11 7.44 5.78 9.96
N GLU A 12 8.64 6.32 10.14
CA GLU A 12 9.38 6.95 9.05
C GLU A 12 9.69 5.94 7.93
N ARG A 13 10.07 4.71 8.29
CA ARG A 13 10.27 3.63 7.31
C ARG A 13 8.98 3.23 6.60
N LEU A 14 7.87 3.10 7.32
CA LEU A 14 6.56 2.82 6.72
C LEU A 14 6.17 3.93 5.73
N ALA A 15 6.33 5.19 6.10
CA ALA A 15 6.03 6.33 5.22
C ALA A 15 6.90 6.35 3.96
N ILE A 16 8.20 6.05 4.09
CA ILE A 16 9.12 5.93 2.94
C ILE A 16 8.69 4.79 2.02
N THR A 17 8.33 3.64 2.58
CA THR A 17 7.85 2.47 1.82
C THR A 17 6.53 2.79 1.12
N HIS A 18 5.57 3.38 1.81
CA HIS A 18 4.29 3.81 1.24
C HIS A 18 4.48 4.75 0.05
N ASP A 19 5.31 5.78 0.21
CA ASP A 19 5.61 6.74 -0.86
C ASP A 19 6.36 6.08 -2.04
N ALA A 20 7.20 5.07 -1.79
CA ALA A 20 7.81 4.26 -2.84
C ALA A 20 6.79 3.41 -3.60
N LEU A 21 5.85 2.76 -2.89
CA LEU A 21 4.75 1.99 -3.48
C LEU A 21 3.84 2.90 -4.30
N ARG A 22 3.44 4.06 -3.76
CA ARG A 22 2.62 5.08 -4.42
C ARG A 22 3.21 5.48 -5.75
N ARG A 23 4.49 5.88 -5.77
CA ARG A 23 5.20 6.23 -7.01
C ARG A 23 5.32 5.09 -8.00
N ARG A 24 5.34 3.84 -7.54
CA ARG A 24 5.41 2.67 -8.43
C ARG A 24 4.05 2.42 -9.08
N VAL A 25 2.97 2.46 -8.30
CA VAL A 25 1.58 2.35 -8.77
C VAL A 25 1.21 3.49 -9.72
N GLU A 26 1.63 4.73 -9.44
CA GLU A 26 1.40 5.91 -10.29
C GLU A 26 2.11 5.83 -11.64
N ARG A 27 3.30 5.22 -11.69
CA ARG A 27 4.08 5.06 -12.92
C ARG A 27 3.58 3.93 -13.82
N MET A 28 2.82 2.99 -13.27
CA MET A 28 2.20 1.94 -14.08
C MET A 28 1.14 2.60 -14.96
N GLY A 29 1.18 2.34 -16.27
CA GLY A 29 0.17 2.83 -17.22
C GLY A 29 -1.09 1.95 -17.23
N VAL A 30 -2.12 2.39 -17.95
CA VAL A 30 -3.21 1.49 -18.37
C VAL A 30 -2.64 0.40 -19.27
N GLY A 31 -3.10 -0.84 -19.13
CA GLY A 31 -2.55 -1.99 -19.85
C GLY A 31 -1.22 -2.49 -19.27
N ALA A 32 -0.95 -2.23 -17.99
CA ALA A 32 0.15 -2.90 -17.28
C ALA A 32 -0.05 -4.41 -17.32
N SER A 33 1.04 -5.18 -17.42
CA SER A 33 0.92 -6.64 -17.48
C SER A 33 0.29 -7.18 -16.19
N PRO A 34 -0.56 -8.24 -16.26
CA PRO A 34 -1.12 -8.90 -15.08
C PRO A 34 -0.07 -9.26 -14.03
N ALA A 35 1.08 -9.76 -14.46
CA ALA A 35 2.21 -10.07 -13.57
C ALA A 35 2.76 -8.84 -12.83
N ALA A 36 2.87 -7.68 -13.51
CA ALA A 36 3.32 -6.46 -12.86
C ALA A 36 2.29 -5.93 -11.85
N VAL A 37 0.98 -6.10 -12.13
CA VAL A 37 -0.11 -5.75 -11.21
C VAL A 37 -0.13 -6.68 -9.99
N LEU A 38 0.08 -7.98 -10.19
CA LEU A 38 0.24 -8.95 -9.09
C LEU A 38 1.41 -8.57 -8.18
N ASP A 39 2.60 -8.34 -8.76
CA ASP A 39 3.82 -8.00 -8.02
C ASP A 39 3.61 -6.77 -7.12
N ILE A 40 3.04 -5.70 -7.66
CA ILE A 40 2.82 -4.48 -6.88
C ILE A 40 1.67 -4.65 -5.88
N GLY A 41 0.62 -5.37 -6.27
CA GLY A 41 -0.55 -5.59 -5.43
C GLY A 41 -0.19 -6.38 -4.16
N VAL A 42 0.59 -7.45 -4.31
CA VAL A 42 1.09 -8.24 -3.16
C VAL A 42 1.94 -7.38 -2.24
N ALA A 43 2.80 -6.52 -2.79
CA ALA A 43 3.61 -5.61 -1.98
C ALA A 43 2.75 -4.59 -1.20
N VAL A 44 1.67 -4.09 -1.80
CA VAL A 44 0.70 -3.18 -1.14
C VAL A 44 -0.06 -3.91 -0.03
N VAL A 45 -0.60 -5.10 -0.29
CA VAL A 45 -1.32 -5.89 0.74
C VAL A 45 -0.40 -6.26 1.90
N PHE A 46 0.83 -6.68 1.61
CA PHE A 46 1.79 -7.00 2.66
C PHE A 46 2.14 -5.76 3.50
N HIS A 47 2.35 -4.61 2.86
CA HIS A 47 2.58 -3.35 3.55
C HIS A 47 1.39 -3.00 4.47
N GLY A 48 0.16 -3.13 3.97
CA GLY A 48 -1.06 -2.95 4.76
C GLY A 48 -1.17 -3.87 5.98
N ALA A 49 -0.82 -5.15 5.83
CA ALA A 49 -0.79 -6.10 6.94
C ALA A 49 0.23 -5.70 8.03
N VAL A 50 1.38 -5.14 7.63
CA VAL A 50 2.38 -4.61 8.57
C VAL A 50 1.84 -3.39 9.33
N GLU A 51 1.05 -2.54 8.67
CA GLU A 51 0.39 -1.39 9.32
C GLU A 51 -0.64 -1.85 10.37
N GLU A 52 -1.45 -2.86 10.05
CA GLU A 52 -2.45 -3.44 10.96
C GLU A 52 -1.83 -4.07 12.20
N CYS A 53 -0.67 -4.73 12.05
CA CYS A 53 0.02 -5.38 13.15
C CYS A 53 0.69 -4.41 14.14
N TRP A 54 0.61 -3.08 13.93
CA TRP A 54 1.21 -2.09 14.83
C TRP A 54 0.16 -1.35 15.69
N PRO A 55 -0.20 -1.87 16.89
CA PRO A 55 -1.38 -1.45 17.65
C PRO A 55 -1.28 -0.01 18.18
N GLN A 56 -0.05 0.47 18.38
CA GLN A 56 0.19 1.81 18.95
C GLN A 56 -0.11 2.95 17.96
N ALA A 57 -0.09 2.67 16.65
CA ALA A 57 -0.55 3.61 15.63
C ALA A 57 -2.08 3.75 15.68
N ALA A 58 -2.76 2.60 15.75
CA ALA A 58 -4.21 2.49 15.79
C ALA A 58 -4.81 3.15 17.04
N ASP A 59 -4.21 2.97 18.21
CA ASP A 59 -4.76 3.53 19.47
C ASP A 59 -4.60 5.06 19.63
N THR A 60 -3.80 5.72 18.78
CA THR A 60 -3.49 7.15 18.96
C THR A 60 -3.69 8.05 17.75
N LEU A 61 -3.85 7.50 16.54
CA LEU A 61 -3.88 8.30 15.31
C LEU A 61 -5.15 8.11 14.47
N LEU A 62 -5.84 6.98 14.60
CA LEU A 62 -7.03 6.66 13.81
C LEU A 62 -8.17 6.16 14.70
N GLU A 63 -9.40 6.45 14.29
CA GLU A 63 -10.57 5.83 14.91
C GLU A 63 -10.58 4.31 14.63
N PRO A 64 -10.94 3.45 15.60
CA PRO A 64 -10.95 1.99 15.42
C PRO A 64 -11.75 1.52 14.20
N ALA A 65 -12.84 2.20 13.87
CA ALA A 65 -13.64 1.92 12.68
C ALA A 65 -12.85 2.14 11.37
N THR A 66 -11.93 3.10 11.35
CA THR A 66 -11.06 3.35 10.18
C THR A 66 -10.05 2.22 10.01
N VAL A 67 -9.45 1.76 11.11
CA VAL A 67 -8.50 0.63 11.10
C VAL A 67 -9.19 -0.66 10.63
N ALA A 68 -10.38 -0.96 11.16
CA ALA A 68 -11.17 -2.11 10.71
C ALA A 68 -11.53 -2.03 9.22
N GLN A 69 -11.86 -0.83 8.73
CA GLN A 69 -12.17 -0.62 7.32
C GLN A 69 -10.93 -0.87 6.43
N PHE A 70 -9.74 -0.45 6.86
CA PHE A 70 -8.50 -0.76 6.11
C PHE A 70 -8.22 -2.25 6.06
N ALA A 71 -8.37 -2.97 7.17
CA ALA A 71 -8.19 -4.42 7.19
C ALA A 71 -9.15 -5.16 6.23
N ILE A 72 -10.42 -4.72 6.19
CA ILE A 72 -11.40 -5.26 5.23
C ILE A 72 -10.98 -4.97 3.78
N GLU A 73 -10.46 -3.77 3.51
CA GLU A 73 -9.99 -3.39 2.17
C GLU A 73 -8.77 -4.21 1.74
N HIS A 74 -7.77 -4.41 2.61
CA HIS A 74 -6.62 -5.25 2.33
C HIS A 74 -7.01 -6.71 2.08
N ALA A 75 -7.93 -7.27 2.88
CA ALA A 75 -8.43 -8.63 2.68
C ALA A 75 -9.10 -8.79 1.30
N ARG A 76 -9.98 -7.86 0.92
CA ARG A 76 -10.63 -7.87 -0.41
C ARG A 76 -9.62 -7.71 -1.55
N LEU A 77 -8.61 -6.87 -1.36
CA LEU A 77 -7.56 -6.68 -2.35
C LEU A 77 -6.72 -7.96 -2.51
N ALA A 78 -6.44 -8.68 -1.41
CA ALA A 78 -5.76 -9.97 -1.45
C ALA A 78 -6.58 -11.02 -2.21
N GLU A 79 -7.90 -11.09 -1.97
CA GLU A 79 -8.81 -11.99 -2.69
C GLU A 79 -8.83 -11.70 -4.20
N ASP A 80 -8.89 -10.43 -4.61
CA ASP A 80 -8.85 -10.07 -6.03
C ASP A 80 -7.51 -10.42 -6.69
N LEU A 81 -6.38 -10.27 -5.96
CA LEU A 81 -5.06 -10.64 -6.46
C LEU A 81 -4.93 -12.16 -6.61
N ASP A 82 -5.48 -12.93 -5.68
CA ASP A 82 -5.56 -14.39 -5.80
C ASP A 82 -6.39 -14.82 -7.01
N LEU A 83 -7.51 -14.14 -7.27
CA LEU A 83 -8.31 -14.34 -8.48
C LEU A 83 -7.50 -14.06 -9.75
N LEU A 84 -6.74 -12.96 -9.79
CA LEU A 84 -5.90 -12.62 -10.94
C LEU A 84 -4.78 -13.66 -11.15
N ALA A 85 -4.15 -14.13 -10.07
CA ALA A 85 -3.12 -15.16 -10.13
C ALA A 85 -3.68 -16.50 -10.63
N SER A 86 -4.79 -16.95 -10.04
CA SER A 86 -5.50 -18.17 -10.44
C SER A 86 -5.95 -18.12 -11.90
N LEU A 87 -6.47 -16.99 -12.37
CA LEU A 87 -6.85 -16.81 -13.76
C LEU A 87 -5.62 -16.85 -14.69
N ALA A 88 -4.50 -16.25 -14.29
CA ALA A 88 -3.28 -16.22 -15.09
C ALA A 88 -2.66 -17.62 -15.23
N GLU A 89 -2.76 -18.45 -14.20
CA GLU A 89 -2.29 -19.83 -14.20
C GLU A 89 -3.22 -20.76 -15.00
N SER A 90 -4.53 -20.67 -14.76
CA SER A 90 -5.51 -21.60 -15.34
C SER A 90 -5.91 -21.25 -16.77
N HIS A 91 -5.95 -19.96 -17.13
CA HIS A 91 -6.41 -19.46 -18.42
C HIS A 91 -5.53 -18.29 -18.94
N PRO A 92 -4.24 -18.53 -19.25
CA PRO A 92 -3.28 -17.48 -19.60
C PRO A 92 -3.63 -16.68 -20.87
N SER A 93 -4.50 -17.20 -21.73
CA SER A 93 -4.99 -16.51 -22.94
C SER A 93 -6.34 -15.84 -22.75
N SER A 94 -6.90 -15.84 -21.54
CA SER A 94 -8.20 -15.22 -21.27
C SER A 94 -8.15 -13.71 -21.54
N PRO A 95 -9.12 -13.15 -22.29
CA PRO A 95 -9.23 -11.70 -22.45
C PRO A 95 -9.55 -10.97 -21.14
N ASP A 96 -10.06 -11.69 -20.13
CA ASP A 96 -10.45 -11.12 -18.84
C ASP A 96 -9.25 -10.75 -17.97
N LEU A 97 -8.05 -11.30 -18.24
CA LEU A 97 -6.83 -11.01 -17.49
C LEU A 97 -6.46 -9.52 -17.53
N GLY A 98 -6.53 -8.91 -18.72
CA GLY A 98 -6.22 -7.50 -18.88
C GLY A 98 -7.23 -6.62 -18.16
N SER A 99 -8.52 -6.91 -18.34
CA SER A 99 -9.62 -6.18 -17.69
C SER A 99 -9.54 -6.25 -16.16
N LEU A 100 -9.26 -7.43 -15.61
CA LEU A 100 -9.09 -7.61 -14.17
C LEU A 100 -7.83 -6.89 -13.65
N ALA A 101 -6.71 -6.98 -14.37
CA ALA A 101 -5.48 -6.28 -14.00
C ALA A 101 -5.65 -4.75 -14.01
N ASP A 102 -6.35 -4.19 -15.01
CA ASP A 102 -6.65 -2.76 -15.08
C ASP A 102 -7.58 -2.31 -13.94
N ALA A 103 -8.62 -3.10 -13.63
CA ALA A 103 -9.51 -2.83 -12.52
C ALA A 103 -8.77 -2.85 -11.17
N LEU A 104 -7.91 -3.85 -10.96
CA LEU A 104 -7.06 -3.96 -9.78
C LEU A 104 -6.08 -2.80 -9.66
N LEU A 105 -5.44 -2.40 -10.76
CA LEU A 105 -4.55 -1.25 -10.76
C LEU A 105 -5.27 0.05 -10.41
N ALA A 106 -6.51 0.23 -10.88
CA ALA A 106 -7.34 1.37 -10.48
C ALA A 106 -7.66 1.34 -8.97
N ARG A 107 -8.05 0.18 -8.42
CA ARG A 107 -8.30 0.03 -6.98
C ARG A 107 -7.04 0.28 -6.14
N LEU A 108 -5.88 -0.22 -6.57
CA LEU A 108 -4.59 0.02 -5.93
C LEU A 108 -4.24 1.51 -5.87
N ARG A 109 -4.49 2.26 -6.96
CA ARG A 109 -4.28 3.72 -7.00
C ARG A 109 -5.19 4.45 -6.02
N GLU A 110 -6.47 4.08 -5.99
CA GLU A 110 -7.44 4.70 -5.09
C GLU A 110 -7.07 4.44 -3.63
N HIS A 111 -6.80 3.17 -3.30
CA HIS A 111 -6.39 2.74 -1.98
C HIS A 111 -5.13 3.47 -1.50
N ILE A 112 -4.05 3.46 -2.28
CA ILE A 112 -2.78 4.07 -1.85
C ILE A 112 -2.88 5.60 -1.69
N THR A 113 -3.72 6.24 -2.49
CA THR A 113 -4.01 7.68 -2.41
C THR A 113 -4.82 8.00 -1.15
N ARG A 114 -5.82 7.17 -0.85
CA ARG A 114 -6.63 7.31 0.36
C ARG A 114 -5.78 7.15 1.61
N ASP A 115 -4.93 6.13 1.65
CA ASP A 115 -4.07 5.86 2.82
C ASP A 115 -3.05 6.97 3.03
N ASP A 116 -2.50 7.53 1.95
CA ASP A 116 -1.63 8.71 2.04
C ASP A 116 -2.38 9.86 2.72
N ARG A 117 -3.60 10.17 2.27
CA ARG A 117 -4.41 11.27 2.81
C ARG A 117 -4.86 11.03 4.26
N VAL A 118 -5.33 9.83 4.56
CA VAL A 118 -6.00 9.50 5.82
C VAL A 118 -5.01 9.14 6.92
N PHE A 119 -3.94 8.42 6.58
CA PHE A 119 -2.99 7.90 7.57
C PHE A 119 -1.67 8.69 7.55
N TYR A 120 -0.97 8.74 6.42
CA TYR A 120 0.38 9.32 6.39
C TYR A 120 0.39 10.85 6.50
N GLN A 121 -0.56 11.54 5.87
CA GLN A 121 -0.70 12.98 5.97
C GLN A 121 -1.39 13.42 7.26
N SER A 122 -2.10 12.55 7.98
CA SER A 122 -2.73 12.91 9.27
C SER A 122 -1.73 12.91 10.42
N ILE A 123 -0.56 12.28 10.24
CA ILE A 123 0.54 12.29 11.21
C ILE A 123 1.28 13.64 11.13
N PRO A 124 1.09 14.58 12.08
CA PRO A 124 1.63 15.94 11.98
C PRO A 124 3.15 15.99 11.97
N ARG A 125 3.81 14.92 12.46
CA ARG A 125 5.26 14.78 12.51
C ARG A 125 5.91 14.33 11.20
N LEU A 126 5.11 13.85 10.24
CA LEU A 126 5.53 13.56 8.86
C LEU A 126 5.28 14.75 7.92
N ARG A 127 4.39 15.69 8.30
CA ARG A 127 4.23 16.98 7.61
C ARG A 127 5.46 17.88 7.87
N GLY A 128 6.33 18.01 6.87
CA GLY A 128 7.41 18.99 6.87
C GLY A 128 8.81 18.46 7.19
N ALA A 129 9.00 17.15 7.35
CA ALA A 129 10.34 16.57 7.32
C ALA A 129 10.69 16.27 5.85
N PRO A 130 11.55 17.05 5.18
CA PRO A 130 12.09 16.62 3.91
C PRO A 130 12.79 15.29 4.15
N VAL A 131 12.42 14.26 3.39
CA VAL A 131 13.16 12.99 3.34
C VAL A 131 14.57 13.36 2.87
N ARG A 132 15.49 13.58 3.81
CA ARG A 132 16.91 13.75 3.50
C ARG A 132 17.38 12.40 3.00
N ARG A 133 17.49 12.28 1.68
CA ARG A 133 18.24 11.18 1.07
C ARG A 133 19.64 11.18 1.68
N PRO A 134 20.15 10.07 2.23
CA PRO A 134 21.58 9.95 2.42
C PRO A 134 22.20 9.99 1.03
N CYS A 135 22.81 11.13 0.71
CA CYS A 135 23.69 11.24 -0.43
C CYS A 135 24.96 10.45 -0.07
N SER A 136 24.99 9.17 -0.40
CA SER A 136 26.24 8.40 -0.36
C SER A 136 26.98 8.69 -1.66
N THR A 137 27.79 9.74 -1.63
CA THR A 137 28.96 9.87 -2.51
C THR A 137 29.98 8.82 -2.10
N LEU A 138 30.16 7.80 -2.94
CA LEU A 138 31.44 7.16 -3.23
C LEU A 138 31.46 6.75 -4.69
#